data_AF-A0A970WLQ3-F1
#
_entry.id   AF-A0A970WLQ3-F1
#
_cell.length_a   1.000
_cell.length_b   1.000
_cell.length_c   1.000
_cell.angle_alpha   90.00
_cell.angle_beta   90.00
_cell.angle_gamma   90.00
#
_symmetry.space_group_name_H-M   'P 1'
#
loop_
_entity.id
_entity.type
_entity.pdbx_description
1 polymer ?
#
loop_
_entity_poly.entity_id
_entity_poly.type
_entity_poly.pdbx_seq_one_letter_code
_entity_poly.pdbx_strand_id
1 'polypeptide(L)'
;MRATNQPKKQAALLGIGLDNDDGHTRLTRGKNFALVGGSHETHLRMQETAVKINEHLDNRGKRLEDVSVSELREICHEVRESIG
;
A
#
# COMPACT_ATOMS: atom_id res chain seq x y z
N MET A 1 -28.62 8.41 -25.58
CA MET A 1 -27.50 8.80 -24.69
C MET A 1 -26.44 7.71 -24.78
N ARG A 2 -25.23 8.00 -25.31
CA ARG A 2 -24.12 7.05 -25.29
C ARG A 2 -23.51 7.09 -23.90
N ALA A 3 -23.63 6.01 -23.13
CA ALA A 3 -22.85 5.84 -21.91
C ALA A 3 -21.38 5.78 -22.30
N THR A 4 -20.61 6.81 -21.98
CA THR A 4 -19.16 6.80 -22.12
C THR A 4 -18.61 5.78 -21.12
N ASN A 5 -18.23 4.60 -21.60
CA ASN A 5 -17.56 3.58 -20.82
C ASN A 5 -16.13 4.08 -20.50
N GLN A 6 -16.00 4.94 -19.49
CA GLN A 6 -14.69 5.34 -19.00
C GLN A 6 -14.10 4.16 -18.22
N PRO A 7 -12.89 3.70 -18.55
CA PRO A 7 -12.24 2.62 -17.82
C PRO A 7 -12.09 3.03 -16.35
N LYS A 8 -12.52 2.15 -15.43
CA LYS A 8 -12.34 2.39 -13.98
C LYS A 8 -10.85 2.58 -13.70
N LYS A 9 -10.49 3.70 -13.07
CA LYS A 9 -9.13 3.92 -12.59
C LYS A 9 -8.75 2.82 -11.61
N GLN A 10 -7.54 2.31 -11.73
CA GLN A 10 -6.96 1.32 -10.82
C GLN A 10 -5.69 1.90 -10.22
N ALA A 11 -5.46 1.63 -8.95
CA ALA A 11 -4.27 2.03 -8.22
C ALA A 11 -3.82 0.88 -7.31
N ALA A 12 -2.52 0.76 -7.10
CA ALA A 12 -1.95 -0.21 -6.17
C ALA A 12 -0.68 0.34 -5.50
N LEU A 13 -0.42 -0.09 -4.27
CA LEU A 13 0.83 0.15 -3.54
C LEU A 13 1.85 -0.96 -3.88
N LEU A 14 3.09 -0.57 -4.13
CA LEU A 14 4.19 -1.51 -4.33
C LEU A 14 5.25 -1.26 -3.25
N GLY A 15 5.54 -2.28 -2.45
CA GLY A 15 6.63 -2.29 -1.48
C GLY A 15 7.74 -3.23 -1.94
N ILE A 16 8.98 -2.76 -1.91
CA ILE A 16 10.16 -3.55 -2.29
C ILE A 16 11.19 -3.43 -1.17
N GLY A 17 11.57 -4.57 -0.58
CA GLY A 17 12.68 -4.66 0.36
C GLY A 17 13.91 -5.28 -0.30
N LEU A 18 15.08 -4.69 -0.09
CA LEU A 18 16.35 -5.07 -0.72
C LEU A 18 17.45 -5.43 0.29
N ASP A 19 17.08 -5.63 1.55
CA ASP A 19 17.95 -5.90 2.70
C ASP A 19 17.91 -7.38 3.13
N ASN A 20 17.68 -8.29 2.19
CA ASN A 20 17.53 -9.70 2.50
C ASN A 20 18.85 -10.47 2.37
N ASP A 21 19.37 -10.95 3.50
CA ASP A 21 20.61 -11.74 3.57
C ASP A 21 20.38 -13.21 3.97
N ASP A 22 19.14 -13.62 4.26
CA ASP A 22 18.80 -14.96 4.77
C ASP A 22 18.36 -15.96 3.69
N GLY A 23 18.34 -15.53 2.43
CA GLY A 23 17.96 -16.37 1.28
C GLY A 23 16.46 -16.67 1.16
N HIS A 24 15.60 -16.16 2.06
CA HIS A 24 14.17 -16.38 1.96
C HIS A 24 13.49 -15.45 0.96
N THR A 25 12.62 -16.00 0.11
CA THR A 25 11.72 -15.19 -0.71
C THR A 25 10.51 -14.78 0.11
N ARG A 26 10.28 -13.47 0.23
CA ARG A 26 9.10 -12.91 0.90
C ARG A 26 8.20 -12.22 -0.12
N LEU A 27 6.93 -12.60 -0.13
CA LEU A 27 5.94 -12.06 -1.07
C LEU A 27 4.58 -12.00 -0.38
N THR A 28 4.01 -10.79 -0.33
CA THR A 28 2.66 -10.56 0.18
C THR A 28 1.85 -9.82 -0.88
N ARG A 29 0.62 -10.29 -1.15
CA ARG A 29 -0.30 -9.63 -2.08
C ARG A 29 -1.62 -9.35 -1.37
N GLY A 30 -2.11 -8.12 -1.53
CA GLY A 30 -3.43 -7.69 -1.08
C GLY A 30 -4.29 -7.21 -2.25
N LYS A 31 -5.49 -6.70 -1.93
CA LYS A 31 -6.46 -6.22 -2.93
C LYS A 31 -5.91 -5.08 -3.80
N ASN A 32 -5.09 -4.22 -3.21
CA ASN A 32 -4.52 -3.02 -3.81
C ASN A 32 -3.04 -2.84 -3.46
N PHE A 33 -2.32 -3.92 -3.13
CA PHE A 33 -0.88 -3.83 -2.89
C PHE A 33 -0.12 -5.13 -3.18
N ALA A 34 1.17 -4.99 -3.46
CA ALA A 34 2.13 -6.09 -3.52
C ALA A 34 3.40 -5.69 -2.77
N LEU A 35 3.90 -6.59 -1.92
CA LEU A 35 5.14 -6.42 -1.16
C LEU A 35 6.09 -7.55 -1.53
N VAL A 36 7.32 -7.20 -1.91
CA VAL A 36 8.29 -8.17 -2.43
C VAL A 36 9.64 -7.98 -1.73
N GLY A 37 10.23 -9.08 -1.27
CA GLY A 37 11.56 -9.09 -0.67
C GLY A 37 11.63 -8.46 0.72
N GLY A 38 12.85 -8.11 1.11
CA GLY A 38 13.23 -7.57 2.41
C GLY A 38 13.65 -8.64 3.42
N SER A 39 14.37 -8.20 4.44
CA SER A 39 14.60 -8.99 5.66
C SER A 39 13.26 -9.34 6.33
N HIS A 40 13.26 -10.27 7.28
CA HIS A 40 12.05 -10.60 8.04
C HIS A 40 11.40 -9.36 8.67
N GLU A 41 12.22 -8.53 9.31
CA GLU A 41 11.79 -7.30 9.97
C GLU A 41 11.27 -6.26 8.97
N THR A 42 12.02 -5.98 7.90
CA THR A 42 11.60 -5.02 6.87
C THR A 42 10.31 -5.47 6.19
N HIS A 43 10.17 -6.77 5.88
CA HIS A 43 8.94 -7.28 5.27
C HIS A 43 7.74 -7.15 6.21
N LEU A 44 7.92 -7.42 7.51
CA LEU A 44 6.86 -7.28 8.50
C LEU A 44 6.41 -5.82 8.64
N ARG A 45 7.36 -4.87 8.69
CA ARG A 45 7.06 -3.43 8.70
C ARG A 45 6.33 -2.99 7.43
N MET A 46 6.71 -3.52 6.26
CA MET A 46 5.97 -3.27 5.01
C MET A 46 4.53 -3.78 5.07
N GLN A 47 4.29 -4.96 5.66
CA GLN A 47 2.95 -5.50 5.85
C GLN A 47 2.10 -4.62 6.75
N GLU A 48 2.63 -4.22 7.92
CA GLU A 48 1.93 -3.32 8.84
C GLU A 48 1.59 -1.98 8.17
N THR A 49 2.56 -1.41 7.43
CA THR A 49 2.35 -0.17 6.68
C THR A 49 1.21 -0.30 5.67
N ALA A 50 1.18 -1.40 4.89
CA ALA A 50 0.13 -1.63 3.90
C ALA A 50 -1.25 -1.84 4.53
N VAL A 51 -1.31 -2.48 5.71
CA VAL A 51 -2.56 -2.64 6.47
C VAL A 51 -3.06 -1.29 6.97
N LYS A 52 -2.21 -0.52 7.68
CA LYS A 52 -2.60 0.78 8.23
C LYS A 52 -3.01 1.80 7.16
N ILE A 53 -2.34 1.83 6.00
CA ILE A 53 -2.78 2.70 4.90
C ILE A 53 -4.21 2.32 4.45
N ASN A 54 -4.51 1.03 4.34
CA ASN A 54 -5.86 0.58 3.99
C ASN A 54 -6.89 0.93 5.08
N GLU A 55 -6.55 0.79 6.35
CA GLU A 55 -7.43 1.21 7.46
C GLU A 55 -7.72 2.71 7.40
N HIS A 56 -6.73 3.56 7.11
CA HIS A 56 -6.95 5.00 6.92
C HIS A 56 -7.87 5.29 5.73
N LEU A 57 -7.73 4.56 4.62
CA LEU A 57 -8.61 4.67 3.45
C LEU A 57 -10.05 4.25 3.77
N ASP A 58 -10.21 3.10 4.45
CA ASP A 58 -11.51 2.56 4.85
C ASP A 58 -12.21 3.49 5.84
N ASN A 59 -11.49 4.04 6.82
CA ASN A 59 -12.01 5.03 7.77
C ASN A 59 -12.49 6.32 7.08
N ARG A 60 -11.87 6.68 5.94
CA ARG A 60 -12.28 7.82 5.10
C ARG A 60 -13.33 7.45 4.06
N GLY A 61 -13.73 6.17 3.97
CA GLY A 61 -14.66 5.65 2.98
C GLY A 61 -14.17 5.74 1.53
N LYS A 62 -12.85 5.77 1.33
CA LYS A 62 -12.20 5.95 0.02
C LYS A 62 -11.44 4.71 -0.39
N ARG A 63 -11.30 4.48 -1.70
CA ARG A 63 -10.34 3.52 -2.24
C ARG A 63 -9.06 4.23 -2.65
N LEU A 64 -8.02 3.44 -2.92
CA LEU A 64 -6.73 3.98 -3.32
C LEU A 64 -6.80 4.77 -4.65
N GLU A 65 -7.68 4.38 -5.58
CA GLU A 65 -7.91 5.12 -6.83
C GLU A 65 -8.74 6.41 -6.67
N ASP A 66 -9.36 6.61 -5.51
CA ASP A 66 -10.19 7.79 -5.22
C ASP A 66 -9.39 8.93 -4.57
N VAL A 67 -8.20 8.63 -4.03
CA VAL A 67 -7.34 9.62 -3.37
C VAL A 67 -6.35 10.28 -4.34
N SER A 68 -6.05 11.55 -4.09
CA SER A 68 -4.97 12.25 -4.78
C SER A 68 -3.61 11.79 -4.25
N VAL A 69 -2.53 12.04 -5.00
CA VAL A 69 -1.16 11.74 -4.55
C VAL A 69 -0.79 12.52 -3.27
N SER A 70 -1.27 13.76 -3.13
CA SER A 70 -1.02 14.56 -1.92
C SER A 70 -1.71 13.96 -0.71
N GLU A 71 -2.99 13.57 -0.85
CA GLU A 71 -3.74 12.91 0.23
C GLU A 71 -3.11 11.56 0.60
N LEU A 72 -2.67 10.78 -0.39
CA LEU A 72 -1.95 9.52 -0.12
C LEU A 72 -0.64 9.77 0.64
N ARG A 73 0.11 10.84 0.31
CA ARG A 73 1.33 11.22 1.04
C ARG A 73 1.05 11.60 2.49
N GLU A 74 -0.05 12.32 2.74
CA GLU A 74 -0.48 12.65 4.11
C GLU A 74 -0.79 11.38 4.91
N ILE A 75 -1.55 10.44 4.33
CA ILE A 75 -1.82 9.14 4.96
C ILE A 75 -0.50 8.39 5.24
N CYS A 76 0.42 8.34 4.28
CA CYS A 76 1.73 7.71 4.49
C CYS A 76 2.53 8.38 5.61
N HIS A 77 2.41 9.70 5.78
CA HIS A 77 3.06 10.42 6.87
C HIS A 77 2.47 10.04 8.23
N GLU A 78 1.14 10.07 8.35
CA GLU A 78 0.40 9.67 9.55
C GLU A 78 0.76 8.22 9.95
N VAL A 79 0.76 7.30 8.98
CA VAL A 79 1.08 5.90 9.20
C VAL A 79 2.52 5.73 9.67
N ARG A 80 3.49 6.43 9.05
CA ARG A 80 4.90 6.40 9.48
C ARG A 80 5.07 6.85 10.93
N GLU A 81 4.37 7.90 11.35
CA GLU A 81 4.41 8.38 12.74
C GLU A 81 3.78 7.38 13.73
N SER A 82 2.86 6.53 13.26
CA SER A 82 2.18 5.51 14.08
C SER A 82 2.93 4.17 14.22
N ILE A 83 3.88 3.88 13.32
CA ILE A 83 4.70 2.65 13.33
C ILE A 83 6.15 2.95 13.80
N GLY A 84 6.48 4.24 13.96
CA GLY A 84 7.79 4.74 14.37
C GLY A 84 8.20 4.34 15.77
#